data_AF-A0A523SY11-F1
#
_entry.id   AF-A0A523SY11-F1
#
_cell.length_a   1.000
_cell.length_b   1.000
_cell.length_c   1.000
_cell.angle_alpha   90.00
_cell.angle_beta   90.00
_cell.angle_gamma   90.00
#
_symmetry.space_group_name_H-M   'P 1'
#
loop_
_entity.id
_entity.type
_entity.pdbx_description
1 polymer ?
#
loop_
_entity_poly.entity_id
_entity_poly.type
_entity_poly.pdbx_seq_one_letter_code
_entity_poly.pdbx_strand_id
1 'polypeptide(L)'
;MLKKNAVLAVAFAVIGTAVFCGKKPSPSPQVTEEPREKKWMEVYHRNKLKDTVDITYCEPGENFLVFGHAGRINDSLYMGTYVYPWQGEDVLSYRLKNGLLYVNDKLCGVDLRFVEPKQVPDPSSIVTAVADSSDASKLASFPNLMAVQTYDFIDGYLPYLVKLKNLRWLSLSSVSGSRIGSSAYERITNHGLKHLAALTELRSLNISFLYIDGQGLANLKTLSNLKELHIYKTAIKSSDLVHLEAFPKLRVLRWRAFTVRGDVGLKHLAKVPQLEELYLSNAEISDAGLRHLKVLTNLRVLDLSDNDEITNRGLNQLSGLPKLELLDLSDTRVTERGADCLKESLPNLKIIME
;
A
#
# COMPACT_ATOMS: atom_id res chain seq x y z
N MET A 1 9.10 1.84 14.65
CA MET A 1 8.98 0.36 14.59
C MET A 1 7.62 -0.01 13.94
N LEU A 2 7.38 0.44 12.70
CA LEU A 2 6.18 0.13 11.89
C LEU A 2 6.63 -0.56 10.61
N LYS A 3 6.78 -1.87 10.69
CA LYS A 3 6.83 -2.73 9.51
C LYS A 3 5.58 -3.60 9.58
N LYS A 4 4.55 -3.24 8.81
CA LYS A 4 3.69 -4.16 8.03
C LYS A 4 2.36 -3.52 7.62
N ASN A 5 2.06 -3.79 6.35
CA ASN A 5 0.76 -3.97 5.69
C ASN A 5 -0.02 -2.74 5.24
N ALA A 6 -0.06 -2.57 3.91
CA ALA A 6 -1.31 -2.62 3.13
C ALA A 6 -1.02 -2.85 1.62
N VAL A 7 0.23 -2.65 1.21
CA VAL A 7 0.92 -3.59 0.33
C VAL A 7 1.77 -4.45 1.28
N LEU A 8 1.90 -5.77 1.08
CA LEU A 8 2.66 -6.61 1.99
C LEU A 8 4.16 -6.32 1.84
N ALA A 9 4.62 -5.17 2.31
CA ALA A 9 6.01 -4.79 2.25
C ALA A 9 6.79 -5.67 3.21
N VAL A 10 7.47 -6.69 2.67
CA VAL A 10 8.58 -7.37 3.35
C VAL A 10 9.70 -6.35 3.41
N ALA A 11 9.63 -5.47 4.41
CA ALA A 11 10.62 -4.44 4.63
C ALA A 11 11.90 -5.10 5.14
N PHE A 12 12.91 -5.22 4.27
CA PHE A 12 14.27 -5.48 4.73
C PHE A 12 14.81 -4.26 5.47
N ALA A 13 15.32 -4.49 6.67
CA ALA A 13 16.46 -3.72 7.16
C ALA A 13 17.56 -4.75 7.40
N VAL A 14 18.73 -4.48 6.82
CA VAL A 14 19.95 -5.27 6.97
C VAL A 14 20.48 -5.12 8.39
N ILE A 15 20.95 -6.23 8.98
CA ILE A 15 21.76 -6.39 10.21
C ILE A 15 21.12 -5.91 11.54
N GLY A 16 21.08 -6.82 12.52
CA GLY A 16 21.07 -6.52 13.95
C GLY A 16 19.80 -5.86 14.50
N THR A 17 18.87 -6.69 14.99
CA THR A 17 18.32 -6.73 16.38
C THR A 17 16.95 -7.45 16.34
N ALA A 18 16.72 -8.33 17.32
CA ALA A 18 15.68 -9.35 17.37
C ALA A 18 14.29 -8.84 17.82
N VAL A 19 13.21 -9.61 17.55
CA VAL A 19 12.25 -10.11 18.58
C VAL A 19 11.59 -11.42 18.09
N PHE A 20 11.48 -12.41 18.98
CA PHE A 20 10.87 -13.74 18.81
C PHE A 20 9.33 -13.75 18.97
N CYS A 21 8.64 -14.78 18.46
CA CYS A 21 7.33 -15.24 18.97
C CYS A 21 7.18 -16.77 18.87
N GLY A 22 6.66 -17.38 19.95
CA GLY A 22 6.17 -18.77 19.99
C GLY A 22 4.66 -18.80 20.23
N LYS A 23 4.00 -19.90 19.85
CA LYS A 23 2.53 -20.09 19.92
C LYS A 23 2.02 -20.05 21.37
N LYS A 24 0.83 -19.45 21.59
CA LYS A 24 -0.05 -19.80 22.71
C LYS A 24 -1.45 -20.20 22.20
N PRO A 25 -2.11 -21.20 22.81
CA PRO A 25 -3.50 -21.55 22.51
C PRO A 25 -4.46 -20.47 23.04
N SER A 26 -5.60 -20.31 22.36
CA SER A 26 -6.65 -19.34 22.66
C SER A 26 -7.51 -19.74 23.87
N PRO A 27 -8.02 -18.79 24.68
CA PRO A 27 -9.25 -18.98 25.45
C PRO A 27 -10.44 -18.24 24.80
N SER A 28 -11.43 -19.06 24.43
CA SER A 28 -12.90 -18.91 24.29
C SER A 28 -13.62 -17.56 24.01
N PRO A 29 -14.81 -17.62 23.38
CA PRO A 29 -15.38 -16.53 22.57
C PRO A 29 -16.52 -15.77 23.24
N GLN A 30 -16.71 -14.49 22.89
CA GLN A 30 -18.03 -13.83 22.94
C GLN A 30 -18.23 -12.81 21.79
N VAL A 31 -19.13 -13.19 20.87
CA VAL A 31 -20.19 -12.44 20.14
C VAL A 31 -19.86 -11.13 19.40
N THR A 32 -19.65 -11.21 18.07
CA THR A 32 -20.54 -10.78 16.95
C THR A 32 -19.73 -10.88 15.65
N GLU A 33 -20.09 -11.79 14.74
CA GLU A 33 -19.24 -12.32 13.64
C GLU A 33 -17.91 -12.88 14.18
N GLU A 34 -17.66 -14.19 14.03
CA GLU A 34 -16.40 -14.78 14.48
C GLU A 34 -15.22 -13.94 13.94
N PRO A 35 -14.28 -13.47 14.79
CA PRO A 35 -13.05 -12.89 14.28
C PRO A 35 -12.44 -13.94 13.37
N ARG A 36 -12.23 -13.59 12.09
CA ARG A 36 -11.63 -14.51 11.13
C ARG A 36 -10.43 -15.17 11.79
N GLU A 37 -10.40 -16.50 11.76
CA GLU A 37 -9.29 -17.25 12.34
C GLU A 37 -7.97 -16.64 11.87
N LYS A 38 -7.10 -16.25 12.81
CA LYS A 38 -5.88 -15.55 12.45
C LYS A 38 -5.02 -16.45 11.57
N LYS A 39 -4.71 -15.98 10.35
CA LYS A 39 -3.87 -16.69 9.39
C LYS A 39 -2.53 -15.99 9.27
N TRP A 40 -1.48 -16.80 9.22
CA TRP A 40 -0.11 -16.32 9.12
C TRP A 40 0.59 -17.02 7.97
N MET A 41 1.40 -16.26 7.23
CA MET A 41 2.27 -16.76 6.18
C MET A 41 3.72 -16.59 6.61
N GLU A 42 4.53 -17.62 6.43
CA GLU A 42 5.96 -17.59 6.72
C GLU A 42 6.77 -17.31 5.45
N VAL A 43 7.63 -16.29 5.51
CA VAL A 43 8.44 -15.83 4.38
C VAL A 43 9.91 -16.14 4.66
N TYR A 44 10.54 -16.86 3.74
CA TYR A 44 11.91 -17.32 3.82
C TYR A 44 12.80 -16.70 2.73
N HIS A 45 14.05 -16.41 3.08
CA HIS A 45 15.10 -16.05 2.14
C HIS A 45 16.36 -16.85 2.43
N ARG A 46 16.85 -17.58 1.41
CA ARG A 46 18.00 -18.50 1.53
C ARG A 46 17.82 -19.50 2.68
N ASN A 47 16.65 -20.14 2.74
CA ASN A 47 16.26 -21.12 3.76
C ASN A 47 16.29 -20.60 5.21
N LYS A 48 16.22 -19.28 5.40
CA LYS A 48 16.10 -18.64 6.72
C LYS A 48 14.80 -17.87 6.79
N LEU A 49 14.02 -18.08 7.85
CA LEU A 49 12.82 -17.30 8.13
C LEU A 49 13.21 -15.82 8.18
N LYS A 50 12.53 -15.01 7.39
CA LYS A 50 12.71 -13.55 7.32
C LYS A 50 11.55 -12.81 7.91
N ASP A 51 10.34 -13.32 7.69
CA ASP A 51 9.16 -12.65 8.17
C ASP A 51 7.99 -13.61 8.39
N THR A 52 7.04 -13.19 9.21
CA THR A 52 5.75 -13.85 9.39
C THR A 52 4.68 -12.79 9.21
N VAL A 53 3.79 -12.96 8.24
CA VAL A 53 2.81 -11.92 7.90
C VAL A 53 1.39 -12.37 8.19
N ASP A 54 0.65 -11.49 8.87
CA ASP A 54 -0.78 -11.67 9.07
C ASP A 54 -1.49 -11.53 7.73
N ILE A 55 -2.10 -12.63 7.29
CA ILE A 55 -2.85 -12.76 6.04
C ILE A 55 -4.34 -13.03 6.31
N THR A 56 -4.81 -12.79 7.53
CA THR A 56 -6.20 -13.02 7.97
C THR A 56 -7.23 -12.37 7.04
N TYR A 57 -6.86 -11.21 6.48
CA TYR A 57 -7.72 -10.40 5.62
C TYR A 57 -7.30 -10.43 4.14
N CYS A 58 -6.30 -11.24 3.79
CA CYS A 58 -5.83 -11.40 2.43
C CYS A 58 -6.65 -12.44 1.65
N GLU A 59 -6.83 -12.16 0.37
CA GLU A 59 -7.51 -12.99 -0.61
C GLU A 59 -6.47 -13.49 -1.64
N PRO A 60 -6.36 -14.82 -1.86
CA PRO A 60 -5.52 -15.39 -2.91
C PRO A 60 -5.85 -14.80 -4.29
N GLY A 61 -4.81 -14.43 -5.04
CA GLY A 61 -4.90 -13.82 -6.37
C GLY A 61 -5.33 -12.35 -6.38
N GLU A 62 -5.69 -11.79 -5.22
CA GLU A 62 -6.18 -10.41 -5.09
C GLU A 62 -5.21 -9.52 -4.30
N ASN A 63 -4.53 -10.06 -3.28
CA ASN A 63 -3.51 -9.34 -2.53
C ASN A 63 -2.10 -9.62 -3.03
N PHE A 64 -1.24 -8.60 -2.90
CA PHE A 64 0.10 -8.61 -3.44
C PHE A 64 1.16 -8.46 -2.35
N LEU A 65 2.24 -9.22 -2.48
CA LEU A 65 3.40 -9.16 -1.61
C LEU A 65 4.55 -8.41 -2.24
N VAL A 66 5.18 -7.53 -1.48
CA VAL A 66 6.31 -6.74 -1.93
C VAL A 66 7.60 -7.29 -1.37
N PHE A 67 8.45 -7.75 -2.27
CA PHE A 67 9.80 -8.20 -1.99
C PHE A 67 10.79 -7.08 -2.30
N GLY A 68 11.24 -6.39 -1.26
CA GLY A 68 12.32 -5.42 -1.38
C GLY A 68 13.66 -6.11 -1.62
N HIS A 69 14.52 -5.51 -2.44
CA HIS A 69 15.90 -5.96 -2.59
C HIS A 69 16.87 -4.80 -2.78
N ALA A 70 18.07 -4.95 -2.25
CA ALA A 70 19.18 -4.05 -2.48
C ALA A 70 20.17 -4.70 -3.45
N GLY A 71 20.65 -3.95 -4.43
CA GLY A 71 21.70 -4.37 -5.37
C GLY A 71 22.69 -3.24 -5.61
N ARG A 72 23.76 -3.53 -6.35
CA ARG A 72 24.69 -2.52 -6.87
C ARG A 72 24.76 -2.60 -8.39
N ILE A 73 24.73 -1.44 -9.04
CA ILE A 73 25.01 -1.27 -10.48
C ILE A 73 26.07 -0.20 -10.60
N ASN A 74 27.22 -0.50 -11.20
CA ASN A 74 28.31 0.48 -11.40
C ASN A 74 28.60 1.30 -10.12
N ASP A 75 28.77 0.59 -9.00
CA ASP A 75 28.96 1.13 -7.63
C ASP A 75 27.81 1.96 -7.03
N SER A 76 26.72 2.17 -7.76
CA SER A 76 25.50 2.78 -7.23
C SER A 76 24.62 1.75 -6.56
N LEU A 77 24.23 1.99 -5.31
CA LEU A 77 23.22 1.19 -4.62
C LEU A 77 21.87 1.43 -5.30
N TYR A 78 21.22 0.35 -5.71
CA TYR A 78 19.85 0.39 -6.22
C TYR A 78 18.94 -0.40 -5.27
N MET A 79 17.79 0.19 -4.94
CA MET A 79 16.73 -0.44 -4.18
C MET A 79 15.56 -0.77 -5.09
N GLY A 80 15.28 -2.05 -5.20
CA GLY A 80 14.23 -2.62 -6.01
C GLY A 80 13.08 -3.17 -5.22
N THR A 81 11.93 -3.25 -5.87
CA THR A 81 10.78 -3.96 -5.34
C THR A 81 10.19 -4.85 -6.43
N TYR A 82 10.09 -6.13 -6.13
CA TYR A 82 9.20 -7.03 -6.87
C TYR A 82 7.88 -7.16 -6.15
N VAL A 83 6.82 -7.42 -6.90
CA VAL A 83 5.48 -7.58 -6.37
C VAL A 83 4.97 -8.96 -6.76
N TYR A 84 4.41 -9.71 -5.83
CA TYR A 84 3.98 -11.07 -6.08
C TYR A 84 2.48 -11.22 -5.76
N PRO A 85 1.63 -11.58 -6.73
CA PRO A 85 0.25 -11.92 -6.43
C PRO A 85 0.24 -13.21 -5.60
N TRP A 86 -0.06 -13.11 -4.31
CA TRP A 86 -0.07 -14.27 -3.42
C TRP A 86 -1.17 -15.24 -3.85
N GLN A 87 -0.87 -16.53 -3.99
CA GLN A 87 -1.82 -17.52 -4.52
C GLN A 87 -2.43 -18.40 -3.43
N GLY A 88 -2.26 -18.05 -2.15
CA GLY A 88 -2.78 -18.83 -1.02
C GLY A 88 -1.74 -19.71 -0.36
N GLU A 89 -0.44 -19.52 -0.65
CA GLU A 89 0.62 -20.28 -0.02
C GLU A 89 0.77 -19.95 1.47
N ASP A 90 0.88 -20.97 2.31
CA ASP A 90 1.19 -20.81 3.74
C ASP A 90 2.69 -20.51 3.97
N VAL A 91 3.54 -20.95 3.02
CA VAL A 91 5.00 -20.81 3.07
C VAL A 91 5.53 -20.31 1.73
N LEU A 92 6.31 -19.23 1.77
CA LEU A 92 6.98 -18.67 0.60
C LEU A 92 8.49 -18.64 0.77
N SER A 93 9.19 -19.28 -0.16
CA SER A 93 10.61 -19.06 -0.40
C SER A 93 10.77 -18.22 -1.66
N TYR A 94 11.67 -17.23 -1.64
CA TYR A 94 11.94 -16.44 -2.84
C TYR A 94 13.44 -16.27 -3.08
N ARG A 95 13.79 -16.16 -4.36
CA ARG A 95 15.15 -15.98 -4.83
C ARG A 95 15.16 -15.01 -6.01
N LEU A 96 16.01 -14.00 -5.90
CA LEU A 96 16.34 -13.11 -7.00
C LEU A 96 17.65 -13.57 -7.63
N LYS A 97 17.66 -13.76 -8.95
CA LYS A 97 18.87 -14.13 -9.70
C LYS A 97 18.87 -13.41 -11.04
N ASN A 98 19.85 -12.55 -11.26
CA ASN A 98 20.07 -11.83 -12.52
C ASN A 98 18.81 -11.14 -13.06
N GLY A 99 18.09 -10.38 -12.22
CA GLY A 99 16.87 -9.67 -12.63
C GLY A 99 15.63 -10.56 -12.81
N LEU A 100 15.69 -11.84 -12.42
CA LEU A 100 14.55 -12.75 -12.40
C LEU A 100 14.13 -13.06 -10.95
N LEU A 101 12.82 -13.04 -10.71
CA LEU A 101 12.21 -13.48 -9.46
C LEU A 101 11.71 -14.91 -9.58
N TYR A 102 12.13 -15.72 -8.61
CA TYR A 102 11.59 -17.04 -8.36
C TYR A 102 10.88 -17.05 -7.01
N VAL A 103 9.67 -17.60 -6.98
CA VAL A 103 8.90 -17.86 -5.76
C VAL A 103 8.57 -19.34 -5.74
N ASN A 104 8.95 -20.04 -4.66
CA ASN A 104 8.85 -21.49 -4.53
C ASN A 104 9.40 -22.21 -5.77
N ASP A 105 10.60 -21.78 -6.17
CA ASP A 105 11.36 -22.23 -7.36
C ASP A 105 10.69 -22.03 -8.73
N LYS A 106 9.50 -21.40 -8.78
CA LYS A 106 8.83 -21.03 -10.02
C LYS A 106 9.24 -19.63 -10.45
N LEU A 107 9.69 -19.50 -11.71
CA LEU A 107 9.90 -18.21 -12.34
C LEU A 107 8.56 -17.46 -12.39
N CYS A 108 8.53 -16.22 -11.92
CA CYS A 108 7.30 -15.44 -11.89
C CYS A 108 7.49 -13.93 -12.10
N GLY A 109 8.73 -13.44 -12.10
CA GLY A 109 8.98 -12.02 -12.28
C GLY A 109 10.25 -11.69 -13.03
N VAL A 110 10.26 -10.50 -13.64
CA VAL A 110 11.36 -9.97 -14.44
C VAL A 110 11.59 -8.49 -14.13
N ASP A 111 12.83 -8.06 -14.11
CA ASP A 111 13.23 -6.65 -14.08
C ASP A 111 13.86 -6.28 -15.41
N LEU A 112 13.10 -5.55 -16.22
CA LEU A 112 13.42 -5.26 -17.62
C LEU A 112 14.60 -4.31 -17.79
N ARG A 113 15.00 -3.62 -16.71
CA ARG A 113 16.24 -2.83 -16.69
C ARG A 113 17.49 -3.69 -16.75
N PHE A 114 17.36 -5.01 -16.52
CA PHE A 114 18.48 -5.96 -16.53
C PHE A 114 18.29 -7.14 -17.49
N VAL A 115 17.05 -7.49 -17.82
CA VAL A 115 16.74 -8.69 -18.59
C VAL A 115 15.87 -8.33 -19.78
N GLU A 116 16.38 -8.56 -20.99
CA GLU A 116 15.59 -8.43 -22.20
C GLU A 116 14.56 -9.57 -22.31
N PRO A 117 13.35 -9.33 -22.86
CA PRO A 117 12.31 -10.36 -22.96
C PRO A 117 12.78 -11.67 -23.61
N LYS A 118 13.65 -11.60 -24.61
CA LYS A 118 14.24 -12.76 -25.29
C LYS A 118 15.11 -13.66 -24.40
N GLN A 119 15.56 -13.15 -23.26
CA GLN A 119 16.36 -13.90 -22.28
C GLN A 119 15.51 -14.59 -21.22
N VAL A 120 14.20 -14.32 -21.19
CA VAL A 120 13.26 -14.94 -20.25
C VAL A 120 12.85 -16.31 -20.80
N PRO A 121 13.15 -17.42 -20.09
CA PRO A 121 12.90 -18.77 -20.62
C PRO A 121 11.43 -19.09 -20.90
N ASP A 122 10.53 -18.56 -20.06
CA ASP A 122 9.08 -18.71 -20.22
C ASP A 122 8.39 -17.37 -19.92
N PRO A 123 8.15 -16.53 -20.93
CA PRO A 123 7.46 -15.25 -20.76
C PRO A 123 6.03 -15.38 -20.22
N SER A 124 5.37 -16.54 -20.40
CA SER A 124 4.00 -16.76 -19.90
C SER A 124 3.98 -17.04 -18.39
N SER A 125 5.09 -17.49 -17.81
CA SER A 125 5.22 -17.64 -16.35
C SER A 125 5.29 -16.30 -15.61
N ILE A 126 5.59 -15.22 -16.31
CA ILE A 126 5.81 -13.90 -15.71
C ILE A 126 4.48 -13.23 -15.37
N VAL A 127 4.27 -13.00 -14.08
CA VAL A 127 3.09 -12.31 -13.52
C VAL A 127 3.43 -10.95 -12.92
N THR A 128 4.73 -10.66 -12.70
CA THR A 128 5.20 -9.35 -12.26
C THR A 128 6.35 -8.83 -13.09
N ALA A 129 6.37 -7.52 -13.33
CA ALA A 129 7.51 -6.86 -13.96
C ALA A 129 7.95 -5.60 -13.21
N VAL A 130 9.23 -5.31 -13.33
CA VAL A 130 9.81 -4.00 -13.04
C VAL A 130 10.26 -3.38 -14.35
N ALA A 131 9.92 -2.11 -14.58
CA ALA A 131 10.22 -1.42 -15.84
C ALA A 131 10.51 0.06 -15.61
N ASP A 132 11.37 0.66 -16.42
CA ASP A 132 11.43 2.10 -16.58
C ASP A 132 10.70 2.58 -17.85
N SER A 133 10.70 3.89 -18.09
CA SER A 133 10.10 4.51 -19.29
C SER A 133 10.58 3.84 -20.59
N SER A 134 11.86 3.50 -20.71
CA SER A 134 12.44 2.92 -21.93
C SER A 134 11.99 1.47 -22.17
N ASP A 135 11.57 0.78 -21.12
CA ASP A 135 11.10 -0.61 -21.15
C ASP A 135 9.59 -0.76 -21.34
N ALA A 136 8.82 0.34 -21.34
CA ALA A 136 7.36 0.28 -21.32
C ALA A 136 6.75 -0.54 -22.46
N SER A 137 7.33 -0.49 -23.67
CA SER A 137 6.88 -1.29 -24.82
C SER A 137 7.17 -2.79 -24.67
N LYS A 138 8.23 -3.16 -23.94
CA LYS A 138 8.66 -4.54 -23.72
C LYS A 138 7.70 -5.31 -22.82
N LEU A 139 6.93 -4.62 -21.97
CA LEU A 139 5.90 -5.22 -21.10
C LEU A 139 4.88 -6.06 -21.87
N ALA A 140 4.60 -5.72 -23.13
CA ALA A 140 3.70 -6.50 -23.99
C ALA A 140 4.18 -7.93 -24.30
N SER A 141 5.45 -8.24 -24.00
CA SER A 141 6.02 -9.58 -24.18
C SER A 141 5.53 -10.60 -23.15
N PHE A 142 4.84 -10.16 -22.10
CA PHE A 142 4.44 -10.99 -20.96
C PHE A 142 2.91 -10.98 -20.81
N PRO A 143 2.20 -11.96 -21.40
CA PRO A 143 0.74 -11.93 -21.53
C PRO A 143 -0.01 -12.04 -20.20
N ASN A 144 0.64 -12.60 -19.16
CA ASN A 144 0.04 -12.87 -17.87
C ASN A 144 0.43 -11.85 -16.78
N LEU A 145 0.95 -10.67 -17.18
CA LEU A 145 1.30 -9.62 -16.22
C LEU A 145 0.08 -9.17 -15.40
N MET A 146 0.20 -9.32 -14.10
CA MET A 146 -0.77 -8.88 -13.09
C MET A 146 -0.25 -7.69 -12.27
N ALA A 147 1.07 -7.57 -12.12
CA ALA A 147 1.70 -6.51 -11.34
C ALA A 147 2.83 -5.83 -12.11
N VAL A 148 2.86 -4.48 -12.07
CA VAL A 148 3.96 -3.70 -12.64
C VAL A 148 4.41 -2.64 -11.65
N GLN A 149 5.69 -2.71 -11.26
CA GLN A 149 6.38 -1.62 -10.59
C GLN A 149 7.13 -0.80 -11.63
N THR A 150 6.90 0.50 -11.65
CA THR A 150 7.56 1.40 -12.60
C THR A 150 8.58 2.31 -11.91
N TYR A 151 9.54 2.80 -12.68
CA TYR A 151 10.51 3.82 -12.27
C TYR A 151 10.59 4.90 -13.35
N ASP A 152 10.55 6.17 -12.95
CA ASP A 152 10.69 7.33 -13.84
C ASP A 152 9.78 7.30 -15.08
N PHE A 153 8.54 6.83 -14.90
CA PHE A 153 7.51 6.89 -15.95
C PHE A 153 7.04 8.33 -16.19
N ILE A 154 6.70 8.61 -17.45
CA ILE A 154 6.06 9.85 -17.89
C ILE A 154 4.78 9.57 -18.67
N ASP A 155 3.94 10.60 -18.88
CA ASP A 155 2.64 10.49 -19.55
C ASP A 155 2.68 9.70 -20.86
N GLY A 156 3.72 9.92 -21.69
CA GLY A 156 3.88 9.27 -22.99
C GLY A 156 3.98 7.74 -22.96
N TYR A 157 4.29 7.14 -21.81
CA TYR A 157 4.43 5.69 -21.68
C TYR A 157 3.22 4.99 -21.03
N LEU A 158 2.30 5.75 -20.42
CA LEU A 158 1.07 5.19 -19.86
C LEU A 158 0.20 4.45 -20.89
N PRO A 159 0.14 4.83 -22.19
CA PRO A 159 -0.55 4.06 -23.22
C PRO A 159 -0.01 2.64 -23.46
N TYR A 160 1.19 2.29 -23.01
CA TYR A 160 1.65 0.89 -23.06
C TYR A 160 1.03 0.05 -21.94
N LEU A 161 0.80 0.63 -20.76
CA LEU A 161 0.21 -0.07 -19.62
C LEU A 161 -1.24 -0.48 -19.90
N VAL A 162 -2.01 0.34 -20.62
CA VAL A 162 -3.43 0.05 -20.92
C VAL A 162 -3.65 -1.17 -21.81
N LYS A 163 -2.58 -1.70 -22.42
CA LYS A 163 -2.59 -2.96 -23.19
C LYS A 163 -2.55 -4.18 -22.28
N LEU A 164 -2.11 -4.03 -21.02
CA LEU A 164 -2.02 -5.10 -20.03
C LEU A 164 -3.39 -5.31 -19.36
N LYS A 165 -4.24 -6.12 -20.01
CA LYS A 165 -5.64 -6.31 -19.57
C LYS A 165 -5.81 -7.04 -18.23
N ASN A 166 -4.79 -7.78 -17.81
CA ASN A 166 -4.78 -8.54 -16.56
C ASN A 166 -4.17 -7.76 -15.39
N LEU A 167 -3.81 -6.49 -15.59
CA LEU A 167 -3.12 -5.70 -14.59
C LEU A 167 -4.04 -5.39 -13.41
N ARG A 168 -3.63 -5.85 -12.23
CA ARG A 168 -4.34 -5.72 -10.95
C ARG A 168 -3.56 -4.88 -9.94
N TRP A 169 -2.25 -4.79 -10.09
CA TRP A 169 -1.38 -3.98 -9.25
C TRP A 169 -0.48 -3.09 -10.10
N LEU A 170 -0.48 -1.79 -9.81
CA LEU A 170 0.36 -0.83 -10.53
C LEU A 170 0.96 0.18 -9.56
N SER A 171 2.27 0.36 -9.65
CA SER A 171 2.96 1.44 -8.97
C SER A 171 3.65 2.36 -9.97
N LEU A 172 3.19 3.60 -9.97
CA LEU A 172 3.71 4.74 -10.72
C LEU A 172 4.56 5.64 -9.83
N SER A 173 4.89 5.21 -8.62
CA SER A 173 5.59 6.06 -7.66
C SER A 173 6.97 6.45 -8.18
N SER A 174 7.24 7.74 -8.29
CA SER A 174 8.59 8.23 -8.55
C SER A 174 9.40 8.13 -7.27
N VAL A 175 10.26 7.13 -7.16
CA VAL A 175 11.26 7.03 -6.09
C VAL A 175 12.60 7.54 -6.62
N SER A 176 12.64 8.77 -7.15
CA SER A 176 13.92 9.39 -7.50
C SER A 176 14.60 9.89 -6.21
N GLY A 177 15.39 9.00 -5.61
CA GLY A 177 16.46 9.37 -4.68
C GLY A 177 17.67 9.97 -5.39
N SER A 178 17.70 9.98 -6.73
CA SER A 178 18.76 10.56 -7.55
C SER A 178 18.23 11.72 -8.38
N ARG A 179 18.84 12.88 -8.12
CA ARG A 179 18.90 14.05 -9.00
C ARG A 179 17.56 14.71 -9.34
N ILE A 180 17.23 15.69 -8.50
CA ILE A 180 16.69 16.98 -8.95
C ILE A 180 17.58 17.45 -10.11
N GLY A 181 17.19 17.11 -11.34
CA GLY A 181 18.08 17.20 -12.49
C GLY A 181 17.53 16.56 -13.76
N SER A 182 16.22 16.58 -13.98
CA SER A 182 15.65 16.68 -15.33
C SER A 182 14.32 17.41 -15.21
N SER A 183 13.95 18.09 -16.28
CA SER A 183 13.04 19.24 -16.30
C SER A 183 11.69 18.99 -15.62
N ALA A 184 11.04 20.06 -15.16
CA ALA A 184 9.67 20.06 -14.69
C ALA A 184 8.62 19.53 -15.71
N TYR A 185 9.05 19.11 -16.91
CA TYR A 185 8.22 18.67 -18.04
C TYR A 185 8.13 17.16 -18.22
N GLU A 186 8.83 16.34 -17.43
CA GLU A 186 8.89 14.88 -17.64
C GLU A 186 8.44 14.10 -16.39
N ARG A 187 7.18 14.30 -15.99
CA ARG A 187 6.55 13.53 -14.91
C ARG A 187 5.15 13.10 -15.30
N ILE A 188 4.61 12.08 -14.63
CA ILE A 188 3.19 11.76 -14.77
C ILE A 188 2.35 12.94 -14.26
N THR A 189 1.41 13.40 -15.09
CA THR A 189 0.52 14.53 -14.79
C THR A 189 -0.93 14.06 -14.62
N ASN A 190 -1.80 14.98 -14.18
CA ASN A 190 -3.24 14.77 -14.19
C ASN A 190 -3.75 14.32 -15.58
N HIS A 191 -3.19 14.86 -16.67
CA HIS A 191 -3.58 14.51 -18.03
C HIS A 191 -3.25 13.04 -18.34
N GLY A 192 -2.02 12.60 -18.07
CA GLY A 192 -1.60 11.22 -18.30
C GLY A 192 -2.41 10.19 -17.53
N LEU A 193 -2.82 10.50 -16.29
CA LEU A 193 -3.64 9.58 -15.50
C LEU A 193 -4.96 9.18 -16.16
N LYS A 194 -5.48 9.98 -17.12
CA LYS A 194 -6.66 9.59 -17.93
C LYS A 194 -6.47 8.27 -18.66
N HIS A 195 -5.24 7.92 -19.07
CA HIS A 195 -4.97 6.65 -19.71
C HIS A 195 -5.30 5.47 -18.79
N LEU A 196 -5.09 5.60 -17.48
CA LEU A 196 -5.35 4.53 -16.52
C LEU A 196 -6.85 4.22 -16.35
N ALA A 197 -7.75 5.10 -16.81
CA ALA A 197 -9.19 4.88 -16.73
C ALA A 197 -9.65 3.58 -17.43
N ALA A 198 -8.87 3.05 -18.37
CA ALA A 198 -9.14 1.80 -19.06
C ALA A 198 -8.72 0.53 -18.28
N LEU A 199 -7.98 0.68 -17.18
CA LEU A 199 -7.46 -0.42 -16.36
C LEU A 199 -8.45 -0.82 -15.26
N THR A 200 -9.69 -1.12 -15.64
CA THR A 200 -10.81 -1.35 -14.71
C THR A 200 -10.64 -2.56 -13.79
N GLU A 201 -9.66 -3.43 -14.09
CA GLU A 201 -9.30 -4.57 -13.24
C GLU A 201 -8.29 -4.24 -12.13
N LEU A 202 -7.78 -3.01 -12.07
CA LEU A 202 -6.88 -2.61 -10.98
C LEU A 202 -7.53 -2.79 -9.61
N ARG A 203 -6.79 -3.45 -8.72
CA ARG A 203 -7.09 -3.63 -7.30
C ARG A 203 -6.22 -2.72 -6.43
N SER A 204 -4.97 -2.48 -6.84
CA SER A 204 -4.04 -1.66 -6.07
C SER A 204 -3.31 -0.68 -6.99
N LEU A 205 -3.34 0.59 -6.61
CA LEU A 205 -2.71 1.68 -7.35
C LEU A 205 -1.87 2.54 -6.41
N ASN A 206 -0.58 2.64 -6.72
CA ASN A 206 0.32 3.57 -6.06
C ASN A 206 0.71 4.71 -7.01
N ILE A 207 0.20 5.90 -6.72
CA ILE A 207 0.49 7.17 -7.41
C ILE A 207 1.16 8.17 -6.47
N SER A 208 1.78 7.65 -5.41
CA SER A 208 2.54 8.46 -4.46
C SER A 208 3.72 9.15 -5.14
N PHE A 209 4.15 10.29 -4.61
CA PHE A 209 5.26 11.09 -5.15
C PHE A 209 5.01 11.69 -6.54
N LEU A 210 3.79 11.62 -7.06
CA LEU A 210 3.40 12.31 -8.29
C LEU A 210 2.86 13.71 -7.98
N TYR A 211 3.15 14.68 -8.86
CA TYR A 211 2.63 16.04 -8.75
C TYR A 211 1.23 16.13 -9.36
N ILE A 212 0.28 15.43 -8.73
CA ILE A 212 -1.13 15.34 -9.12
C ILE A 212 -2.01 15.88 -8.00
N ASP A 213 -3.19 16.39 -8.36
CA ASP A 213 -4.19 16.94 -7.43
C ASP A 213 -5.55 16.24 -7.61
N GLY A 214 -6.63 16.82 -7.08
CA GLY A 214 -7.99 16.29 -7.24
C GLY A 214 -8.41 16.00 -8.68
N GLN A 215 -7.91 16.74 -9.68
CA GLN A 215 -8.22 16.44 -11.09
C GLN A 215 -7.63 15.09 -11.52
N GLY A 216 -6.45 14.74 -10.99
CA GLY A 216 -5.83 13.43 -11.19
C GLY A 216 -6.69 12.31 -10.61
N LEU A 217 -7.19 12.46 -9.37
CA LEU A 217 -8.12 11.49 -8.77
C LEU A 217 -9.43 11.38 -9.56
N ALA A 218 -9.99 12.50 -10.00
CA ALA A 218 -11.21 12.53 -10.78
C ALA A 218 -11.10 11.74 -12.10
N ASN A 219 -9.91 11.70 -12.70
CA ASN A 219 -9.63 10.95 -13.92
C ASN A 219 -9.61 9.43 -13.71
N LEU A 220 -9.54 8.96 -12.45
CA LEU A 220 -9.48 7.54 -12.10
C LEU A 220 -10.84 6.95 -11.73
N LYS A 221 -11.94 7.73 -11.77
CA LYS A 221 -13.27 7.34 -11.30
C LYS A 221 -13.85 6.04 -11.90
N THR A 222 -13.29 5.52 -12.98
CA THR A 222 -13.71 4.26 -13.63
C THR A 222 -13.11 3.02 -12.96
N LEU A 223 -12.12 3.18 -12.08
CA LEU A 223 -11.45 2.09 -11.36
C LEU A 223 -12.33 1.52 -10.22
N SER A 224 -13.52 1.03 -10.58
CA SER A 224 -14.53 0.55 -9.63
C SER A 224 -14.12 -0.70 -8.84
N ASN A 225 -13.06 -1.41 -9.27
CA ASN A 225 -12.48 -2.54 -8.56
C ASN A 225 -11.31 -2.18 -7.64
N LEU A 226 -10.94 -0.90 -7.54
CA LEU A 226 -9.81 -0.46 -6.73
C LEU A 226 -10.10 -0.72 -5.25
N LYS A 227 -9.22 -1.51 -4.61
CA LYS A 227 -9.23 -1.89 -3.20
C LYS A 227 -8.18 -1.11 -2.39
N GLU A 228 -7.07 -0.74 -2.99
CA GLU A 228 -5.95 -0.07 -2.33
C GLU A 228 -5.48 1.14 -3.14
N LEU A 229 -5.38 2.30 -2.48
CA LEU A 229 -4.91 3.54 -3.11
C LEU A 229 -3.84 4.21 -2.24
N HIS A 230 -2.66 4.42 -2.83
CA HIS A 230 -1.57 5.15 -2.18
C HIS A 230 -1.34 6.50 -2.88
N ILE A 231 -1.50 7.59 -2.12
CA ILE A 231 -1.43 8.98 -2.58
C ILE A 231 -0.48 9.83 -1.72
N TYR A 232 0.53 9.20 -1.13
CA TYR A 232 1.54 9.85 -0.30
C TYR A 232 2.30 10.91 -1.10
N LYS A 233 2.56 12.10 -0.52
CA LYS A 233 3.38 13.16 -1.14
C LYS A 233 2.94 13.53 -2.56
N THR A 234 1.64 13.76 -2.70
CA THR A 234 1.00 14.34 -3.88
C THR A 234 0.54 15.78 -3.58
N ALA A 235 0.00 16.48 -4.58
CA ALA A 235 -0.64 17.78 -4.41
C ALA A 235 -2.14 17.68 -4.05
N ILE A 236 -2.64 16.46 -3.78
CA ILE A 236 -4.02 16.17 -3.37
C ILE A 236 -4.29 16.78 -1.99
N LYS A 237 -5.33 17.60 -1.93
CA LYS A 237 -5.77 18.31 -0.73
C LYS A 237 -6.90 17.56 -0.03
N SER A 238 -7.22 17.93 1.21
CA SER A 238 -8.35 17.34 1.92
C SER A 238 -9.68 17.47 1.15
N SER A 239 -9.94 18.62 0.51
CA SER A 239 -11.14 18.83 -0.32
C SER A 239 -11.28 17.86 -1.49
N ASP A 240 -10.17 17.32 -1.98
CA ASP A 240 -10.13 16.44 -3.15
C ASP A 240 -10.56 15.01 -2.81
N LEU A 241 -10.66 14.66 -1.52
CA LEU A 241 -11.14 13.36 -1.06
C LEU A 241 -12.60 13.08 -1.47
N VAL A 242 -13.35 14.08 -1.93
CA VAL A 242 -14.65 13.90 -2.58
C VAL A 242 -14.59 12.89 -3.74
N HIS A 243 -13.46 12.77 -4.42
CA HIS A 243 -13.30 11.83 -5.53
C HIS A 243 -13.19 10.37 -5.08
N LEU A 244 -12.92 10.10 -3.79
CA LEU A 244 -12.89 8.74 -3.27
C LEU A 244 -14.26 8.05 -3.25
N GLU A 245 -15.34 8.85 -3.30
CA GLU A 245 -16.73 8.35 -3.42
C GLU A 245 -16.93 7.49 -4.70
N ALA A 246 -16.03 7.60 -5.69
CA ALA A 246 -16.06 6.81 -6.92
C ALA A 246 -15.49 5.38 -6.78
N PHE A 247 -14.90 5.02 -5.63
CA PHE A 247 -14.24 3.72 -5.42
C PHE A 247 -15.00 2.85 -4.41
N PRO A 248 -16.09 2.18 -4.84
CA PRO A 248 -16.99 1.46 -3.92
C PRO A 248 -16.35 0.23 -3.25
N LYS A 249 -15.18 -0.22 -3.71
CA LYS A 249 -14.43 -1.35 -3.13
C LYS A 249 -13.17 -0.93 -2.38
N LEU A 250 -12.93 0.37 -2.20
CA LEU A 250 -11.71 0.88 -1.55
C LEU A 250 -11.66 0.48 -0.07
N ARG A 251 -10.74 -0.42 0.27
CA ARG A 251 -10.50 -0.93 1.64
C ARG A 251 -9.32 -0.26 2.31
N VAL A 252 -8.32 0.16 1.52
CA VAL A 252 -7.09 0.77 2.03
C VAL A 252 -6.87 2.12 1.38
N LEU A 253 -6.75 3.16 2.22
CA LEU A 253 -6.29 4.48 1.81
C LEU A 253 -4.99 4.83 2.55
N ARG A 254 -3.92 5.06 1.80
CA ARG A 254 -2.68 5.62 2.32
C ARG A 254 -2.53 7.07 1.86
N TRP A 255 -2.77 8.00 2.78
CA TRP A 255 -2.61 9.42 2.52
C TRP A 255 -1.75 10.08 3.60
N ARG A 256 -0.67 10.71 3.16
CA ARG A 256 0.12 11.64 3.96
C ARG A 256 0.22 12.92 3.18
N ALA A 257 -0.43 13.94 3.69
CA ALA A 257 -0.49 15.24 3.04
C ALA A 257 0.83 15.99 3.27
N PHE A 258 1.24 16.86 2.34
CA PHE A 258 2.45 17.70 2.47
C PHE A 258 2.22 19.16 2.13
N THR A 259 1.11 19.50 1.47
CA THR A 259 0.87 20.83 0.91
C THR A 259 -0.35 21.50 1.53
N VAL A 260 -1.53 20.88 1.43
CA VAL A 260 -2.78 21.42 1.98
C VAL A 260 -3.50 20.32 2.74
N ARG A 261 -3.75 20.57 4.02
CA ARG A 261 -4.18 19.60 5.01
C ARG A 261 -5.43 20.08 5.77
N GLY A 262 -5.98 19.29 6.69
CA GLY A 262 -7.12 19.69 7.53
C GLY A 262 -8.41 18.88 7.37
N ASP A 263 -9.36 19.13 8.28
CA ASP A 263 -10.58 18.32 8.51
C ASP A 263 -11.59 18.32 7.34
N VAL A 264 -11.56 19.31 6.45
CA VAL A 264 -12.60 19.57 5.43
C VAL A 264 -12.90 18.32 4.58
N GLY A 265 -11.87 17.54 4.28
CA GLY A 265 -11.95 16.31 3.50
C GLY A 265 -12.53 15.10 4.21
N LEU A 266 -12.43 15.04 5.54
CA LEU A 266 -12.75 13.82 6.29
C LEU A 266 -14.24 13.47 6.22
N LYS A 267 -15.12 14.45 5.99
CA LYS A 267 -16.55 14.21 5.73
C LYS A 267 -16.81 13.36 4.47
N HIS A 268 -15.88 13.35 3.52
CA HIS A 268 -16.00 12.52 2.31
C HIS A 268 -15.56 11.09 2.59
N LEU A 269 -14.61 10.87 3.51
CA LEU A 269 -14.24 9.52 3.96
C LEU A 269 -15.43 8.81 4.61
N ALA A 270 -16.29 9.54 5.32
CA ALA A 270 -17.54 9.01 5.89
C ALA A 270 -18.48 8.35 4.86
N LYS A 271 -18.34 8.68 3.57
CA LYS A 271 -19.10 8.09 2.46
C LYS A 271 -18.40 6.90 1.80
N VAL A 272 -17.28 6.45 2.36
CA VAL A 272 -16.51 5.27 1.96
C VAL A 272 -16.47 4.28 3.14
N PRO A 273 -17.64 3.81 3.63
CA PRO A 273 -17.75 3.04 4.88
C PRO A 273 -17.11 1.64 4.84
N GLN A 274 -16.70 1.19 3.65
CA GLN A 274 -16.00 -0.07 3.43
C GLN A 274 -14.48 0.01 3.71
N LEU A 275 -13.96 1.17 4.11
CA LEU A 275 -12.56 1.31 4.52
C LEU A 275 -12.24 0.43 5.73
N GLU A 276 -11.12 -0.28 5.64
CA GLU A 276 -10.56 -1.16 6.67
C GLU A 276 -9.22 -0.63 7.19
N GLU A 277 -8.42 0.02 6.34
CA GLU A 277 -7.14 0.59 6.74
C GLU A 277 -7.02 2.03 6.23
N LEU A 278 -6.79 2.94 7.16
CA LEU A 278 -6.76 4.37 6.90
C LEU A 278 -5.52 4.98 7.52
N TYR A 279 -4.61 5.46 6.66
CA TYR A 279 -3.40 6.13 7.09
C TYR A 279 -3.52 7.60 6.74
N LEU A 280 -3.46 8.43 7.79
CA LEU A 280 -3.67 9.88 7.76
C LEU A 280 -2.55 10.60 8.52
N SER A 281 -1.34 10.05 8.52
CA SER A 281 -0.26 10.67 9.28
C SER A 281 0.14 12.00 8.68
N ASN A 282 0.39 12.98 9.54
CA ASN A 282 0.73 14.35 9.17
C ASN A 282 -0.29 14.97 8.20
N ALA A 283 -1.58 14.90 8.55
CA ALA A 283 -2.71 15.37 7.76
C ALA A 283 -3.40 16.61 8.38
N GLU A 284 -2.80 17.22 9.41
CA GLU A 284 -3.33 18.35 10.21
C GLU A 284 -4.79 18.11 10.64
N ILE A 285 -5.05 16.91 11.14
CA ILE A 285 -6.38 16.53 11.64
C ILE A 285 -6.53 17.02 13.07
N SER A 286 -7.70 17.60 13.37
CA SER A 286 -8.05 18.02 14.72
C SER A 286 -9.03 17.04 15.39
N ASP A 287 -9.26 17.22 16.69
CA ASP A 287 -10.35 16.54 17.42
C ASP A 287 -11.72 16.66 16.71
N ALA A 288 -11.99 17.80 16.06
CA ALA A 288 -13.24 18.03 15.33
C ALA A 288 -13.33 17.19 14.05
N GLY A 289 -12.20 16.89 13.41
CA GLY A 289 -12.12 16.04 12.22
C GLY A 289 -12.51 14.59 12.51
N LEU A 290 -12.09 14.05 13.65
CA LEU A 290 -12.31 12.65 14.03
C LEU A 290 -13.80 12.26 14.11
N ARG A 291 -14.71 13.23 14.33
CA ARG A 291 -16.17 12.98 14.33
C ARG A 291 -16.69 12.37 13.02
N HIS A 292 -15.97 12.59 11.92
CA HIS A 292 -16.33 12.07 10.61
C HIS A 292 -15.89 10.60 10.41
N LEU A 293 -14.94 10.11 11.22
CA LEU A 293 -14.42 8.75 11.10
C LEU A 293 -15.25 7.72 11.87
N LYS A 294 -16.08 8.15 12.83
CA LYS A 294 -16.90 7.25 13.69
C LYS A 294 -17.83 6.30 12.94
N VAL A 295 -18.16 6.61 11.68
CA VAL A 295 -19.06 5.79 10.83
C VAL A 295 -18.32 4.69 10.09
N LEU A 296 -16.98 4.69 10.11
CA LEU A 296 -16.14 3.72 9.39
C LEU A 296 -15.96 2.46 10.24
N THR A 297 -17.07 1.79 10.55
CA THR A 297 -17.11 0.65 11.49
C THR A 297 -16.34 -0.59 11.03
N ASN A 298 -15.87 -0.60 9.77
CA ASN A 298 -14.98 -1.63 9.24
C ASN A 298 -13.48 -1.32 9.46
N LEU A 299 -13.13 -0.13 9.97
CA LEU A 299 -11.74 0.22 10.24
C LEU A 299 -11.13 -0.75 11.26
N ARG A 300 -9.98 -1.25 10.88
CA ARG A 300 -9.13 -2.17 11.61
C ARG A 300 -7.77 -1.55 11.91
N VAL A 301 -7.25 -0.76 10.99
CA VAL A 301 -6.02 0.01 11.16
C VAL A 301 -6.30 1.49 10.93
N LEU A 302 -5.92 2.31 11.90
CA LEU A 302 -6.00 3.77 11.81
C LEU A 302 -4.65 4.37 12.24
N ASP A 303 -3.99 5.07 11.32
CA ASP A 303 -2.78 5.83 11.62
C ASP A 303 -3.11 7.33 11.61
N LEU A 304 -3.01 7.95 12.78
CA LEU A 304 -3.21 9.37 13.04
C LEU A 304 -1.91 10.03 13.52
N SER A 305 -0.76 9.37 13.35
CA SER A 305 0.51 9.91 13.82
C SER A 305 0.84 11.27 13.19
N ASP A 306 1.70 12.06 13.83
CA ASP A 306 2.08 13.41 13.37
C ASP A 306 0.88 14.39 13.21
N ASN A 307 -0.23 14.20 13.94
CA ASN A 307 -1.34 15.15 13.98
C ASN A 307 -1.42 15.80 15.37
N ASP A 308 -0.74 16.93 15.54
CA ASP A 308 -0.53 17.56 16.84
C ASP A 308 -1.78 18.28 17.39
N GLU A 309 -2.85 18.42 16.61
CA GLU A 309 -4.14 18.95 17.07
C GLU A 309 -5.08 17.88 17.64
N ILE A 310 -4.67 16.61 17.64
CA ILE A 310 -5.44 15.51 18.26
C ILE A 310 -5.08 15.42 19.74
N THR A 311 -6.11 15.50 20.59
CA THR A 311 -6.01 15.38 22.05
C THR A 311 -6.90 14.25 22.58
N ASN A 312 -6.88 14.03 23.90
CA ASN A 312 -7.78 13.07 24.55
C ASN A 312 -9.27 13.30 24.22
N ARG A 313 -9.68 14.53 23.88
CA ARG A 313 -11.09 14.83 23.55
C ARG A 313 -11.52 14.18 22.23
N GLY A 314 -10.63 14.12 21.24
CA GLY A 314 -10.91 13.52 19.94
C GLY A 314 -11.08 12.01 19.99
N LEU A 315 -10.39 11.32 20.90
CA LEU A 315 -10.45 9.85 21.03
C LEU A 315 -11.86 9.32 21.33
N ASN A 316 -12.70 10.11 22.00
CA ASN A 316 -14.09 9.73 22.25
C ASN A 316 -14.89 9.49 20.96
N GLN A 317 -14.45 10.01 19.81
CA GLN A 317 -15.08 9.74 18.51
C GLN A 317 -14.73 8.37 17.94
N LEU A 318 -13.67 7.72 18.45
CA LEU A 318 -13.16 6.44 17.94
C LEU A 318 -13.68 5.22 18.71
N SER A 319 -14.30 5.42 19.89
CA SER A 319 -14.84 4.32 20.71
C SER A 319 -15.92 3.48 20.01
N GLY A 320 -16.59 4.06 19.00
CA GLY A 320 -17.59 3.39 18.17
C GLY A 320 -17.04 2.58 16.98
N LEU A 321 -15.73 2.31 16.94
CA LEU A 321 -15.08 1.52 15.88
C LEU A 321 -14.80 0.10 16.37
N PRO A 322 -15.78 -0.82 16.33
CA PRO A 322 -15.70 -2.12 17.03
C PRO A 322 -14.65 -3.07 16.45
N LYS A 323 -14.23 -2.85 15.20
CA LYS A 323 -13.23 -3.69 14.51
C LYS A 323 -11.80 -3.12 14.60
N LEU A 324 -11.60 -1.99 15.28
CA LEU A 324 -10.30 -1.34 15.34
C LEU A 324 -9.31 -2.19 16.15
N GLU A 325 -8.25 -2.65 15.49
CA GLU A 325 -7.22 -3.52 16.07
C GLU A 325 -5.92 -2.75 16.34
N LEU A 326 -5.60 -1.77 15.49
CA LEU A 326 -4.38 -0.96 15.59
C LEU A 326 -4.70 0.53 15.42
N LEU A 327 -4.27 1.33 16.38
CA LEU A 327 -4.33 2.78 16.35
C LEU A 327 -2.93 3.36 16.60
N ASP A 328 -2.45 4.17 15.67
CA ASP A 328 -1.19 4.90 15.81
C ASP A 328 -1.46 6.37 16.15
N LEU A 329 -0.91 6.82 17.28
CA LEU A 329 -1.05 8.16 17.84
C LEU A 329 0.32 8.78 18.16
N SER A 330 1.41 8.23 17.62
CA SER A 330 2.74 8.82 17.76
C SER A 330 2.74 10.27 17.29
N ASP A 331 3.47 11.15 17.98
CA ASP A 331 3.55 12.57 17.65
C ASP A 331 2.18 13.30 17.63
N THR A 332 1.22 12.84 18.46
CA THR A 332 -0.03 13.58 18.78
C THR A 332 0.04 14.20 20.18
N ARG A 333 -1.00 14.94 20.60
CA ARG A 333 -1.13 15.45 21.99
C ARG A 333 -2.00 14.56 22.88
N VAL A 334 -2.25 13.32 22.46
CA VAL A 334 -2.91 12.32 23.30
C VAL A 334 -1.97 11.90 24.42
N THR A 335 -2.49 11.77 25.64
CA THR A 335 -1.73 11.24 26.78
C THR A 335 -2.03 9.76 27.01
N GLU A 336 -1.17 9.05 27.74
CA GLU A 336 -1.41 7.65 28.16
C GLU A 336 -2.80 7.48 28.79
N ARG A 337 -3.21 8.42 29.65
CA ARG A 337 -4.56 8.43 30.25
C ARG A 337 -5.67 8.45 29.20
N GLY A 338 -5.52 9.22 28.12
CA GLY A 338 -6.50 9.24 27.03
C GLY A 338 -6.57 7.91 26.29
N ALA A 339 -5.41 7.32 26.01
CA ALA A 339 -5.30 6.00 25.40
C ALA A 339 -5.92 4.90 26.28
N ASP A 340 -5.71 4.96 27.60
CA ASP A 340 -6.30 4.02 28.56
C ASP A 340 -7.83 4.13 28.61
N CYS A 341 -8.38 5.36 28.62
CA CYS A 341 -9.83 5.55 28.52
C CYS A 341 -10.42 4.98 27.23
N LEU A 342 -9.70 5.05 26.11
CA LEU A 342 -10.15 4.42 24.86
C LEU A 342 -10.13 2.89 24.95
N LYS A 343 -9.13 2.30 25.63
CA LYS A 343 -9.06 0.85 25.87
C LYS A 343 -10.16 0.32 26.78
N GLU A 344 -10.74 1.14 27.66
CA GLU A 344 -11.95 0.74 28.41
C GLU A 344 -13.12 0.42 27.47
N SER A 345 -13.21 1.11 26.33
CA SER A 345 -14.22 0.84 25.30
C SER A 345 -13.77 -0.21 24.28
N LEU A 346 -12.47 -0.29 23.99
CA LEU A 346 -11.86 -1.19 22.99
C LEU A 346 -10.71 -1.99 23.62
N PRO A 347 -10.99 -3.02 24.44
CA PRO A 347 -10.00 -3.67 25.30
C PRO A 347 -8.88 -4.41 24.53
N ASN A 348 -9.13 -4.80 23.28
CA ASN A 348 -8.15 -5.49 22.44
C ASN A 348 -7.38 -4.55 21.49
N LEU A 349 -7.62 -3.24 21.56
CA LEU A 349 -6.98 -2.24 20.69
C LEU A 349 -5.50 -2.10 21.04
N LYS A 350 -4.64 -2.33 20.04
CA LYS A 350 -3.23 -1.98 20.12
C LYS A 350 -3.05 -0.50 19.80
N ILE A 351 -2.53 0.26 20.75
CA ILE A 351 -2.23 1.69 20.60
C ILE A 351 -0.71 1.88 20.57
N ILE A 352 -0.22 2.64 19.59
CA ILE A 352 1.18 3.11 19.48
C ILE A 352 1.19 4.61 19.82
N MET A 353 2.15 5.05 20.65
CA MET A 353 2.20 6.41 21.22
C MET A 353 3.60 7.06 21.12
N GLU A 354 4.61 6.35 20.61
CA GLU A 354 6.03 6.78 20.62
C GLU A 354 6.55 7.25 19.26
#